data_AF-A0A1H8WCB5-F1
#
_entry.id   AF-A0A1H8WCB5-F1
#
_cell.length_a   1.000
_cell.length_b   1.000
_cell.length_c   1.000
_cell.angle_alpha   90.00
_cell.angle_beta   90.00
_cell.angle_gamma   90.00
#
_symmetry.space_group_name_H-M   'P 1'
#
loop_
_entity.id
_entity.type
_entity.pdbx_description
1 polymer ?
#
loop_
_entity_poly.entity_id
_entity_poly.type
_entity_poly.pdbx_seq_one_letter_code
_entity_poly.pdbx_strand_id
1 'polypeptide(L)'
;MRAGSQAMAAWLRARSQALAAWLRGDGDGPVPLRLWVGLVAWPLSLFAFFVIPESSYLNAPPLFAAPAASPSRIEPVVPQPQVKKIAVLTLKMEGETPEEGDPARDRRTRELRERVGTNILHLSGYLADASLVVDSTQYPPQSYYVLAPDSRALGCASTIDAPVRDPTKTTRAAQLAVAIVAVEKFNRNAVQRWAEWTYARLHRAVLGQVPDLSYGPAQVRPSLLRHLAKERPDWPQAAGWTALSDDKLLELLFQECKALGIAATFALDRIDRGEADTDIAAAYAGQRRRSAAPIDYAGIVQTMVEMMGQSLPEPPAPTVEPPAFPSAPIAPSLQPHPEESFTAPAAPSFK
;
A
#
# COMPACT_ATOMS: atom_id res chain seq x y z
N MET A 1 16.80 16.46 -27.52
CA MET A 1 16.06 17.67 -27.07
C MET A 1 15.13 18.31 -28.11
N ARG A 2 15.41 18.30 -29.43
CA ARG A 2 14.54 18.96 -30.45
C ARG A 2 13.14 18.34 -30.62
N ALA A 3 12.99 17.02 -30.48
CA ALA A 3 11.72 16.31 -30.66
C ALA A 3 10.62 16.72 -29.66
N GLY A 4 10.99 17.02 -28.40
CA GLY A 4 10.02 17.44 -27.38
C GLY A 4 9.40 18.81 -27.68
N SER A 5 10.16 19.74 -28.27
CA SER A 5 9.66 21.09 -28.58
C SER A 5 8.60 21.08 -29.70
N GLN A 6 8.74 20.20 -30.69
CA GLN A 6 7.81 20.10 -31.81
C GLN A 6 6.50 19.43 -31.41
N ALA A 7 6.57 18.39 -30.56
CA ALA A 7 5.38 17.74 -30.00
C ALA A 7 4.57 18.73 -29.15
N MET A 8 5.24 19.51 -28.29
CA MET A 8 4.58 20.52 -27.46
C MET A 8 3.95 21.64 -28.30
N ALA A 9 4.62 22.11 -29.35
CA ALA A 9 4.08 23.13 -30.26
C ALA A 9 2.91 22.63 -31.11
N ALA A 10 2.91 21.35 -31.52
CA ALA A 10 1.79 20.72 -32.19
C ALA A 10 0.59 20.56 -31.25
N TRP A 11 0.84 20.15 -30.00
CA TRP A 11 -0.18 20.04 -28.96
C TRP A 11 -0.84 21.39 -28.64
N LEU A 12 -0.05 22.45 -28.47
CA LEU A 12 -0.57 23.81 -28.21
C LEU A 12 -1.45 24.30 -29.38
N ARG A 13 -1.05 24.03 -30.63
CA ARG A 13 -1.85 24.37 -31.82
C ARG A 13 -3.16 23.57 -31.87
N ALA A 14 -3.10 22.25 -31.70
CA ALA A 14 -4.30 21.41 -31.67
C ALA A 14 -5.27 21.83 -30.56
N ARG A 15 -4.75 22.12 -29.35
CA ARG A 15 -5.52 22.64 -28.23
C ARG A 15 -6.20 23.97 -28.57
N SER A 16 -5.47 24.91 -29.19
CA SER A 16 -6.02 26.22 -29.58
C SER A 16 -7.14 26.10 -30.62
N GLN A 17 -6.98 25.19 -31.59
CA GLN A 17 -7.99 24.95 -32.63
C GLN A 17 -9.23 24.28 -32.07
N ALA A 18 -9.06 23.29 -31.17
CA ALA A 18 -10.17 22.65 -30.47
C ALA A 18 -10.95 23.66 -29.61
N LEU A 19 -10.25 24.55 -28.90
CA LEU A 19 -10.87 25.62 -28.12
C LEU A 19 -11.63 26.62 -29.01
N ALA A 20 -11.05 27.00 -30.15
CA ALA A 20 -11.68 27.92 -31.10
C ALA A 20 -12.89 27.30 -31.81
N ALA A 21 -12.91 25.98 -32.00
CA ALA A 21 -14.07 25.23 -32.49
C ALA A 21 -15.15 25.11 -31.41
N TRP A 22 -14.75 24.85 -30.16
CA TRP A 22 -15.65 24.82 -29.00
C TRP A 22 -16.38 26.15 -28.79
N LEU A 23 -15.68 27.27 -28.90
CA LEU A 23 -16.25 28.61 -28.72
C LEU A 23 -17.17 29.06 -29.87
N ARG A 24 -17.08 28.43 -31.05
CA ARG A 24 -17.85 28.82 -32.25
C ARG A 24 -19.16 28.05 -32.45
N GLY A 25 -19.39 26.96 -31.72
CA GLY A 25 -20.54 26.10 -31.96
C GLY A 25 -21.74 26.41 -31.06
N ASP A 26 -22.65 27.28 -31.51
CA ASP A 26 -24.08 27.16 -31.25
C ASP A 26 -24.73 26.84 -32.60
N GLY A 27 -24.91 25.56 -32.87
CA GLY A 27 -25.61 25.08 -34.07
C GLY A 27 -26.73 24.15 -33.63
N ASP A 28 -27.90 24.27 -34.26
CA ASP A 28 -29.15 23.55 -33.96
C ASP A 28 -29.11 22.05 -34.29
N GLY A 29 -27.96 21.41 -34.14
CA GLY A 29 -27.82 19.97 -34.26
C GLY A 29 -28.39 19.23 -33.04
N PRO A 30 -28.83 17.97 -33.20
CA PRO A 30 -29.37 17.17 -32.09
C PRO A 30 -28.35 16.87 -30.99
N VAL A 31 -27.05 17.06 -31.27
CA VAL A 31 -25.97 17.02 -30.28
C VAL A 31 -25.10 18.27 -30.50
N PRO A 32 -24.82 19.08 -29.46
CA PRO A 32 -23.99 20.27 -29.59
C PRO A 32 -22.63 19.89 -30.20
N LEU A 33 -22.19 20.61 -31.23
CA LEU A 33 -20.86 20.45 -31.84
C LEU A 33 -19.74 20.43 -30.78
N ARG A 34 -19.92 21.20 -29.69
CA ARG A 34 -19.04 21.23 -28.52
C ARG A 34 -18.82 19.83 -27.93
N LEU A 35 -19.87 19.03 -27.75
CA LEU A 35 -19.77 17.67 -27.21
C LEU A 35 -18.96 16.76 -28.14
N TRP A 36 -19.16 16.83 -29.45
CA TRP A 36 -18.37 16.07 -30.42
C TRP A 36 -16.90 16.47 -30.44
N VAL A 37 -16.60 17.77 -30.42
CA VAL A 37 -15.23 18.26 -30.31
C VAL A 37 -14.59 17.79 -29.00
N GLY A 38 -15.32 17.81 -27.89
CA GLY A 38 -14.86 17.23 -26.63
C GLY A 38 -14.55 15.74 -26.76
N LEU A 39 -15.44 14.96 -27.38
CA LEU A 39 -15.31 13.50 -27.49
C LEU A 39 -14.19 13.05 -28.44
N VAL A 40 -13.83 13.86 -29.44
CA VAL A 40 -12.73 13.55 -30.38
C VAL A 40 -11.41 14.19 -29.95
N ALA A 41 -11.42 15.45 -29.51
CA ALA A 41 -10.21 16.16 -29.11
C ALA A 41 -9.67 15.67 -27.75
N TRP A 42 -10.54 15.18 -26.86
CA TRP A 42 -10.11 14.68 -25.55
C TRP A 42 -9.30 13.39 -25.63
N PRO A 43 -9.74 12.32 -26.35
CA PRO A 43 -8.92 11.13 -26.57
C PRO A 43 -7.61 11.46 -27.28
N LEU A 44 -7.59 12.39 -28.24
CA LEU A 44 -6.36 12.82 -28.92
C LEU A 44 -5.41 13.55 -27.95
N SER A 45 -5.95 14.41 -27.07
CA SER A 45 -5.17 15.09 -26.03
C SER A 45 -4.62 14.09 -25.01
N LEU A 46 -5.42 13.10 -24.63
CA LEU A 46 -5.01 11.97 -23.79
C LEU A 46 -3.92 11.15 -24.45
N PHE A 47 -4.08 10.79 -25.72
CA PHE A 47 -3.10 10.03 -26.49
C PHE A 47 -1.76 10.76 -26.55
N ALA A 48 -1.76 12.09 -26.64
CA ALA A 48 -0.53 12.87 -26.55
C ALA A 48 0.20 12.71 -25.20
N PHE A 49 -0.52 12.54 -24.09
CA PHE A 49 0.10 12.19 -22.80
C PHE A 49 0.69 10.78 -22.77
N PHE A 50 0.12 9.83 -23.52
CA PHE A 50 0.66 8.47 -23.66
C PHE A 50 1.87 8.38 -24.60
N VAL A 51 2.02 9.31 -25.55
CA VAL A 51 3.15 9.32 -26.51
C VAL A 51 4.39 10.03 -25.96
N ILE A 52 4.27 10.85 -24.91
CA ILE A 52 5.44 11.43 -24.24
C ILE A 52 6.08 10.32 -23.39
N PRO A 53 7.30 9.87 -23.72
CA PRO A 53 7.94 8.78 -22.98
C PRO A 53 8.13 9.19 -21.51
N GLU A 54 7.63 8.35 -20.61
CA GLU A 54 7.69 8.49 -19.13
C GLU A 54 9.13 8.54 -18.57
N SER A 55 10.15 8.38 -19.43
CA SER A 55 11.57 8.33 -19.07
C SER A 55 12.08 9.59 -18.37
N SER A 56 11.31 10.68 -18.33
CA SER A 56 11.70 11.94 -17.68
C SER A 56 11.11 12.16 -16.28
N TYR A 57 10.07 11.42 -15.87
CA TYR A 57 9.48 11.56 -14.52
C TYR A 57 10.11 10.61 -13.48
N LEU A 58 10.91 9.65 -13.92
CA LEU A 58 11.62 8.66 -13.07
C LEU A 58 13.12 8.98 -12.87
N ASN A 59 13.60 10.14 -13.31
CA ASN A 59 15.00 10.55 -13.11
C ASN A 59 15.13 11.49 -11.90
N ALA A 60 14.83 10.99 -10.70
CA ALA A 60 15.44 11.55 -9.50
C ALA A 60 16.84 10.92 -9.34
N PRO A 61 17.91 11.72 -9.11
CA PRO A 61 19.26 11.17 -8.96
C PRO A 61 19.35 10.25 -7.74
N PRO A 62 20.21 9.20 -7.77
CA PRO A 62 20.40 8.29 -6.65
C PRO A 62 20.97 9.06 -5.44
N LEU A 63 20.27 9.02 -4.31
CA LEU A 63 20.70 9.65 -3.05
C LEU A 63 21.69 8.77 -2.26
N PHE A 64 22.74 8.31 -2.96
CA PHE A 64 23.99 7.86 -2.33
C PHE A 64 25.20 8.35 -3.16
N ALA A 65 25.36 9.66 -3.28
CA ALA A 65 26.68 10.22 -3.13
C ALA A 65 26.91 10.36 -1.61
N ALA A 66 27.47 9.32 -1.00
CA ALA A 66 27.78 9.35 0.43
C ALA A 66 28.71 10.54 0.74
N PRO A 67 28.52 11.28 1.84
CA PRO A 67 29.69 11.84 2.51
C PRO A 67 30.46 10.63 3.07
N ALA A 68 31.70 10.47 2.62
CA ALA A 68 32.63 9.49 3.17
C ALA A 68 32.71 9.65 4.70
N ALA A 69 32.08 8.75 5.44
CA ALA A 69 32.22 8.68 6.89
C ALA A 69 33.40 7.76 7.22
N SER A 70 34.34 8.32 7.97
CA SER A 70 35.61 7.72 8.39
C SER A 70 35.42 6.44 9.23
N PRO A 71 36.43 5.55 9.26
CA PRO A 71 36.36 4.31 10.01
C PRO A 71 36.61 4.62 11.50
N SER A 72 35.59 4.47 12.34
CA SER A 72 35.79 4.50 13.80
C SER A 72 35.10 3.32 14.47
N ARG A 73 35.96 2.49 15.07
CA ARG A 73 35.81 1.66 16.26
C ARG A 73 34.68 0.61 16.27
N ILE A 74 35.11 -0.64 16.16
CA ILE A 74 34.30 -1.83 16.46
C ILE A 74 34.21 -1.94 17.99
N GLU A 75 33.07 -1.56 18.57
CA GLU A 75 32.67 -2.04 19.89
C GLU A 75 31.97 -3.41 19.76
N PRO A 76 32.12 -4.30 20.74
CA PRO A 76 31.50 -5.62 20.71
C PRO A 76 29.97 -5.48 20.85
N VAL A 77 29.28 -5.69 19.73
CA VAL A 77 27.82 -5.63 19.63
C VAL A 77 27.22 -6.88 20.26
N VAL A 78 26.48 -6.70 21.36
CA VAL A 78 25.53 -7.70 21.87
C VAL A 78 24.53 -7.98 20.73
N PRO A 79 24.23 -9.25 20.40
CA PRO A 79 23.35 -9.61 19.29
C PRO A 79 21.90 -9.22 19.61
N GLN A 80 21.57 -7.95 19.43
CA GLN A 80 20.20 -7.46 19.45
C GLN A 80 19.77 -7.15 18.01
N PRO A 81 18.50 -7.43 17.67
CA PRO A 81 17.95 -7.07 16.37
C PRO A 81 18.09 -5.56 16.16
N GLN A 82 18.77 -5.16 15.08
CA GLN A 82 18.90 -3.75 14.74
C GLN A 82 17.70 -3.34 13.88
N VAL A 83 16.92 -2.38 14.37
CA VAL A 83 15.82 -1.75 13.62
C VAL A 83 16.33 -0.46 13.00
N LYS A 84 16.35 -0.38 11.67
CA LYS A 84 16.77 0.83 10.93
C LYS A 84 15.57 1.41 10.17
N LYS A 85 15.27 2.69 10.40
CA LYS A 85 14.31 3.43 9.56
C LYS A 85 14.91 3.69 8.19
N ILE A 86 14.14 3.46 7.13
CA ILE A 86 14.64 3.54 5.75
C ILE A 86 14.05 4.77 5.06
N ALA A 87 14.90 5.58 4.42
CA ALA A 87 14.46 6.55 3.45
C ALA A 87 14.12 5.83 2.13
N VAL A 88 12.86 5.89 1.70
CA VAL A 88 12.33 5.15 0.54
C VAL A 88 12.88 5.74 -0.76
N LEU A 89 13.50 4.92 -1.62
CA LEU A 89 14.32 5.32 -2.80
C LEU A 89 13.75 4.78 -4.11
N THR A 90 13.40 5.64 -5.06
CA THR A 90 12.94 5.25 -6.41
C THR A 90 14.01 4.49 -7.21
N LEU A 91 13.67 3.32 -7.75
CA LEU A 91 14.54 2.50 -8.61
C LEU A 91 13.91 2.27 -9.98
N LYS A 92 14.77 2.23 -11.01
CA LYS A 92 14.44 1.70 -12.34
C LYS A 92 14.46 0.17 -12.30
N MET A 93 13.48 -0.46 -12.93
CA MET A 93 13.41 -1.91 -12.99
C MET A 93 14.02 -2.43 -14.29
N GLU A 94 14.95 -3.36 -14.17
CA GLU A 94 15.33 -4.28 -15.25
C GLU A 94 14.86 -5.67 -14.82
N GLY A 95 13.94 -6.25 -15.59
CA GLY A 95 13.40 -7.58 -15.32
C GLY A 95 14.20 -8.63 -16.09
N GLU A 96 14.91 -9.50 -15.38
CA GLU A 96 15.42 -10.75 -15.95
C GLU A 96 14.36 -11.86 -15.78
N THR A 97 14.04 -12.55 -16.88
CA THR A 97 13.10 -13.67 -16.92
C THR A 97 13.57 -14.84 -16.06
N PRO A 98 12.68 -15.52 -15.31
CA PRO A 98 13.05 -16.61 -14.40
C PRO A 98 13.63 -17.80 -15.17
N GLU A 99 14.87 -18.17 -14.85
CA GLU A 99 15.34 -19.56 -14.97
C GLU A 99 15.27 -20.18 -13.57
N GLU A 100 14.70 -21.37 -13.52
CA GLU A 100 14.27 -22.08 -12.32
C GLU A 100 15.48 -22.68 -11.56
N GLY A 101 15.54 -22.50 -10.24
CA GLY A 101 16.35 -23.35 -9.35
C GLY A 101 17.54 -22.73 -8.60
N ASP A 102 17.82 -21.42 -8.71
CA ASP A 102 18.89 -20.76 -7.93
C ASP A 102 18.33 -20.05 -6.68
N PRO A 103 18.59 -20.55 -5.44
CA PRO A 103 18.11 -19.91 -4.22
C PRO A 103 18.68 -18.49 -4.00
N ALA A 104 19.84 -18.16 -4.58
CA ALA A 104 20.39 -16.81 -4.52
C ALA A 104 19.57 -15.84 -5.38
N ARG A 105 19.01 -16.33 -6.49
CA ARG A 105 18.15 -15.57 -7.40
C ARG A 105 16.76 -15.33 -6.81
N ASP A 106 16.18 -16.33 -6.14
CA ASP A 106 14.90 -16.17 -5.45
C ASP A 106 14.98 -15.12 -4.34
N ARG A 107 16.07 -15.15 -3.56
CA ARG A 107 16.35 -14.12 -2.56
C ARG A 107 16.47 -12.73 -3.19
N ARG A 108 17.25 -12.59 -4.27
CA ARG A 108 17.39 -11.31 -4.98
C ARG A 108 16.05 -10.80 -5.53
N THR A 109 15.23 -11.69 -6.07
CA THR A 109 13.91 -11.35 -6.61
C THR A 109 12.97 -10.89 -5.49
N ARG A 110 12.98 -11.57 -4.34
CA ARG A 110 12.23 -11.15 -3.15
C ARG A 110 12.68 -9.76 -2.68
N GLU A 111 13.98 -9.55 -2.48
CA GLU A 111 14.53 -8.25 -2.05
C GLU A 111 14.18 -7.12 -3.04
N LEU A 112 14.17 -7.40 -4.35
CA LEU A 112 13.73 -6.45 -5.36
C LEU A 112 12.25 -6.12 -5.20
N ARG A 113 11.39 -7.13 -5.05
CA ARG A 113 9.94 -6.95 -4.84
C ARG A 113 9.64 -6.17 -3.55
N GLU A 114 10.36 -6.43 -2.46
CA GLU A 114 10.22 -5.71 -1.19
C GLU A 114 10.53 -4.21 -1.37
N ARG A 115 11.64 -3.90 -2.05
CA ARG A 115 12.04 -2.51 -2.35
C ARG A 115 11.03 -1.81 -3.27
N VAL A 116 10.65 -2.47 -4.36
CA VAL A 116 9.66 -1.94 -5.31
C VAL A 116 8.31 -1.74 -4.61
N GLY A 117 7.88 -2.69 -3.79
CA GLY A 117 6.64 -2.62 -3.04
C GLY A 117 6.62 -1.45 -2.05
N THR A 118 7.70 -1.28 -1.30
CA THR A 118 7.88 -0.15 -0.38
C THR A 118 7.80 1.19 -1.11
N ASN A 119 8.46 1.31 -2.27
CA ASN A 119 8.42 2.52 -3.10
C ASN A 119 7.01 2.84 -3.60
N ILE A 120 6.30 1.83 -4.09
CA ILE A 120 4.93 2.01 -4.60
C ILE A 120 4.00 2.46 -3.48
N LEU A 121 4.08 1.87 -2.28
CA LEU A 121 3.29 2.30 -1.12
C LEU A 121 3.63 3.74 -0.71
N HIS A 122 4.91 4.13 -0.74
CA HIS A 122 5.31 5.50 -0.43
C HIS A 122 4.81 6.51 -1.46
N LEU A 123 5.05 6.27 -2.76
CA LEU A 123 4.65 7.18 -3.83
C LEU A 123 3.12 7.27 -3.99
N SER A 124 2.39 6.21 -3.65
CA SER A 124 0.94 6.25 -3.60
C SER A 124 0.39 6.96 -2.36
N GLY A 125 1.23 7.34 -1.39
CA GLY A 125 0.82 8.00 -0.16
C GLY A 125 0.14 7.07 0.86
N TYR A 126 0.38 5.76 0.76
CA TYR A 126 -0.22 4.74 1.64
C TYR A 126 0.77 4.17 2.67
N LEU A 127 1.99 4.69 2.73
CA LEU A 127 3.00 4.29 3.70
C LEU A 127 3.22 5.38 4.75
N ALA A 128 3.08 5.04 6.03
CA ALA A 128 3.39 5.94 7.14
C ALA A 128 4.84 5.78 7.63
N ASP A 129 5.31 4.54 7.79
CA ASP A 129 6.68 4.24 8.21
C ASP A 129 7.18 2.93 7.56
N ALA A 130 8.51 2.80 7.46
CA ALA A 130 9.18 1.61 6.95
C ALA A 130 10.45 1.33 7.75
N SER A 131 10.58 0.10 8.23
CA SER A 131 11.72 -0.35 9.01
C SER A 131 12.33 -1.61 8.41
N LEU A 132 13.66 -1.67 8.32
CA LEU A 132 14.39 -2.91 8.05
C LEU A 132 14.79 -3.51 9.39
N VAL A 133 14.32 -4.72 9.66
CA VAL A 133 14.77 -5.51 10.80
C VAL A 133 15.90 -6.42 10.33
N VAL A 134 17.05 -6.33 10.98
CA VAL A 134 18.16 -7.27 10.78
C VAL A 134 18.29 -8.11 12.03
N ASP A 135 17.89 -9.38 11.93
CA ASP A 135 18.01 -10.37 12.99
C ASP A 135 19.32 -11.15 12.83
N SER A 136 20.32 -10.75 13.63
CA SER A 136 21.62 -11.41 13.70
C SER A 136 21.64 -12.59 14.69
N THR A 137 20.53 -12.91 15.35
CA THR A 137 20.45 -14.02 16.32
C THR A 137 20.30 -15.37 15.63
N GLN A 138 19.81 -15.38 14.38
CA GLN A 138 19.67 -16.58 13.55
C GLN A 138 20.85 -16.72 12.57
N TYR A 139 21.25 -17.96 12.25
CA TYR A 139 22.27 -18.24 11.24
C TYR A 139 21.65 -19.01 10.05
N PRO A 140 21.71 -18.47 8.82
CA PRO A 140 22.28 -17.17 8.45
C PRO A 140 21.42 -15.99 8.96
N PRO A 141 22.01 -14.79 9.17
CA PRO A 141 21.27 -13.60 9.57
C PRO A 141 20.09 -13.32 8.64
N GLN A 142 18.93 -13.07 9.22
CA GLN A 142 17.72 -12.77 8.47
C GLN A 142 17.49 -11.26 8.44
N SER A 143 17.00 -10.75 7.31
CA SER A 143 16.59 -9.36 7.20
C SER A 143 15.23 -9.26 6.51
N TYR A 144 14.32 -8.48 7.06
CA TYR A 144 12.97 -8.31 6.51
C TYR A 144 12.44 -6.89 6.72
N TYR A 145 11.55 -6.46 5.83
CA TYR A 145 10.92 -5.14 5.88
C TYR A 145 9.59 -5.20 6.63
N VAL A 146 9.47 -4.36 7.65
CA VAL A 146 8.20 -4.10 8.33
C VAL A 146 7.66 -2.76 7.85
N LEU A 147 6.49 -2.79 7.24
CA LEU A 147 5.82 -1.60 6.72
C LEU A 147 4.63 -1.24 7.59
N ALA A 148 4.57 0.01 8.03
CA ALA A 148 3.41 0.59 8.69
C ALA A 148 2.59 1.38 7.65
N PRO A 149 1.46 0.83 7.16
CA PRO A 149 0.60 1.57 6.23
C PRO A 149 -0.07 2.78 6.90
N ASP A 150 -0.47 3.77 6.09
CA ASP A 150 -1.24 4.92 6.57
C ASP A 150 -2.58 4.44 7.17
N SER A 151 -2.78 4.73 8.46
CA SER A 151 -3.99 4.36 9.21
C SER A 151 -5.30 4.84 8.56
N ARG A 152 -5.28 5.94 7.80
CA ARG A 152 -6.43 6.45 7.05
C ARG A 152 -6.76 5.54 5.87
N ALA A 153 -5.74 5.08 5.14
CA ALA A 153 -5.93 4.17 4.01
C ALA A 153 -6.47 2.82 4.49
N LEU A 154 -5.88 2.25 5.54
CA LEU A 154 -6.41 1.05 6.18
C LEU A 154 -7.83 1.26 6.73
N GLY A 155 -8.07 2.34 7.45
CA GLY A 155 -9.39 2.65 8.00
C GLY A 155 -10.48 2.74 6.92
N CYS A 156 -10.15 3.32 5.76
CA CYS A 156 -11.05 3.34 4.61
C CYS A 156 -11.26 1.97 3.96
N ALA A 157 -10.22 1.13 3.89
CA ALA A 157 -10.35 -0.24 3.41
C ALA A 157 -11.12 -1.14 4.39
N SER A 158 -11.11 -0.85 5.69
CA SER A 158 -11.81 -1.61 6.73
C SER A 158 -13.31 -1.30 6.84
N THR A 159 -13.86 -0.36 6.07
CA THR A 159 -15.30 -0.03 6.12
C THR A 159 -16.20 -1.02 5.37
N ILE A 160 -15.74 -2.27 5.19
CA ILE A 160 -16.48 -3.31 4.46
C ILE A 160 -17.76 -3.65 5.22
N ASP A 161 -18.92 -3.48 4.59
CA ASP A 161 -20.19 -3.85 5.19
C ASP A 161 -20.60 -5.28 4.79
N ALA A 162 -20.04 -6.27 5.51
CA ALA A 162 -20.34 -7.69 5.34
C ALA A 162 -20.99 -8.29 6.62
N PRO A 163 -21.95 -9.23 6.47
CA PRO A 163 -22.77 -9.77 7.56
C PRO A 163 -22.03 -10.68 8.55
N VAL A 164 -20.95 -11.36 8.14
CA VAL A 164 -20.07 -12.13 9.04
C VAL A 164 -18.65 -11.65 8.84
N ARG A 165 -18.06 -11.09 9.91
CA ARG A 165 -16.72 -10.50 9.87
C ARG A 165 -15.77 -11.34 10.71
N ASP A 166 -14.97 -12.16 10.04
CA ASP A 166 -13.72 -12.64 10.62
C ASP A 166 -12.73 -11.46 10.65
N PRO A 167 -12.29 -10.99 11.84
CA PRO A 167 -11.38 -9.85 11.95
C PRO A 167 -10.04 -10.08 11.24
N THR A 168 -9.59 -11.33 11.14
CA THR A 168 -8.34 -11.70 10.48
C THR A 168 -8.48 -11.56 8.97
N LYS A 169 -9.56 -12.12 8.40
CA LYS A 169 -9.85 -12.01 6.96
C LYS A 169 -10.09 -10.57 6.54
N THR A 170 -10.82 -9.80 7.34
CA THR A 170 -11.09 -8.38 7.05
C THR A 170 -9.83 -7.53 7.11
N THR A 171 -8.94 -7.77 8.08
CA THR A 171 -7.61 -7.12 8.13
C THR A 171 -6.77 -7.48 6.90
N ARG A 172 -6.71 -8.77 6.54
CA ARG A 172 -5.99 -9.22 5.34
C ARG A 172 -6.55 -8.63 4.05
N ALA A 173 -7.88 -8.58 3.92
CA ALA A 173 -8.57 -7.96 2.79
C ALA A 173 -8.24 -6.45 2.69
N ALA A 174 -8.21 -5.74 3.82
CA ALA A 174 -7.84 -4.33 3.86
C ALA A 174 -6.38 -4.10 3.43
N GLN A 175 -5.45 -4.94 3.89
CA GLN A 175 -4.04 -4.90 3.47
C GLN A 175 -3.90 -5.19 1.96
N LEU A 176 -4.58 -6.22 1.44
CA LEU A 176 -4.61 -6.52 0.01
C LEU A 176 -5.16 -5.35 -0.81
N ALA A 177 -6.26 -4.73 -0.36
CA ALA A 177 -6.83 -3.58 -1.03
C ALA A 177 -5.86 -2.40 -1.08
N VAL A 178 -5.19 -2.08 0.02
CA VAL A 178 -4.16 -1.02 0.06
C VAL A 178 -3.04 -1.33 -0.93
N ALA A 179 -2.51 -2.55 -0.93
CA ALA A 179 -1.45 -2.96 -1.85
C ALA A 179 -1.88 -2.89 -3.33
N ILE A 180 -3.04 -3.44 -3.66
CA ILE A 180 -3.64 -3.39 -5.01
C ILE A 180 -3.79 -1.93 -5.47
N VAL A 181 -4.46 -1.09 -4.67
CA VAL A 181 -4.72 0.29 -5.04
C VAL A 181 -3.43 1.12 -5.09
N ALA A 182 -2.42 0.79 -4.28
CA ALA A 182 -1.09 1.41 -4.38
C ALA A 182 -0.45 1.17 -5.75
N VAL A 183 -0.47 -0.10 -6.22
CA VAL A 183 0.05 -0.47 -7.54
C VAL A 183 -0.75 0.21 -8.66
N GLU A 184 -2.07 0.30 -8.52
CA GLU A 184 -2.90 1.04 -9.48
C GLU A 184 -2.57 2.53 -9.51
N LYS A 185 -2.34 3.13 -8.34
CA LYS A 185 -1.97 4.53 -8.24
C LYS A 185 -0.60 4.84 -8.81
N PHE A 186 0.32 3.89 -8.70
CA PHE A 186 1.64 3.99 -9.28
C PHE A 186 1.60 3.86 -10.82
N ASN A 187 0.84 2.90 -11.35
CA ASN A 187 0.74 2.66 -12.79
C ASN A 187 -0.07 3.71 -13.55
N ARG A 188 -1.05 4.33 -12.88
CA ARG A 188 -1.91 5.37 -13.46
C ARG A 188 -1.74 6.64 -12.65
N ASN A 189 -1.19 7.70 -13.22
CA ASN A 189 -1.07 8.95 -12.45
C ASN A 189 -2.44 9.65 -12.27
N ALA A 190 -2.51 10.66 -11.39
CA ALA A 190 -3.74 11.37 -11.11
C ALA A 190 -4.37 12.06 -12.34
N VAL A 191 -3.54 12.55 -13.26
CA VAL A 191 -3.98 13.23 -14.49
C VAL A 191 -4.65 12.24 -15.44
N GLN A 192 -4.06 11.05 -15.63
CA GLN A 192 -4.64 9.98 -16.44
C GLN A 192 -6.00 9.56 -15.88
N ARG A 193 -6.10 9.30 -14.57
CA ARG A 193 -7.37 8.95 -13.91
C ARG A 193 -8.44 10.03 -14.08
N TRP A 194 -8.07 11.29 -13.88
CA TRP A 194 -8.99 12.40 -14.03
C TRP A 194 -9.50 12.53 -15.48
N ALA A 195 -8.62 12.26 -16.44
CA ALA A 195 -8.99 12.30 -17.84
C ALA A 195 -9.82 11.09 -18.28
N GLU A 196 -9.60 9.89 -17.73
CA GLU A 196 -10.49 8.72 -17.88
C GLU A 196 -11.90 9.03 -17.33
N TRP A 197 -11.98 9.62 -16.14
CA TRP A 197 -13.24 10.05 -15.53
C TRP A 197 -13.96 11.10 -16.37
N THR A 198 -13.24 12.10 -16.86
CA THR A 198 -13.78 13.14 -17.74
C THR A 198 -14.30 12.54 -19.06
N TYR A 199 -13.53 11.62 -19.65
CA TYR A 199 -13.94 10.88 -20.83
C TYR A 199 -15.25 10.11 -20.59
N ALA A 200 -15.37 9.40 -19.47
CA ALA A 200 -16.58 8.66 -19.13
C ALA A 200 -17.82 9.55 -19.00
N ARG A 201 -17.66 10.73 -18.39
CA ARG A 201 -18.75 11.72 -18.27
C ARG A 201 -19.18 12.26 -19.63
N LEU A 202 -18.23 12.59 -20.49
CA LEU A 202 -18.52 13.05 -21.85
C LEU A 202 -19.18 11.95 -22.69
N HIS A 203 -18.64 10.73 -22.62
CA HIS A 203 -19.20 9.57 -23.30
C HIS A 203 -20.64 9.31 -22.86
N ARG A 204 -20.92 9.36 -21.55
CA ARG A 204 -22.29 9.23 -21.04
C ARG A 204 -23.19 10.37 -21.51
N ALA A 205 -22.72 11.61 -21.48
CA ALA A 205 -23.52 12.75 -21.94
C ALA A 205 -23.94 12.63 -23.41
N VAL A 206 -23.13 11.98 -24.25
CA VAL A 206 -23.45 11.76 -25.68
C VAL A 206 -24.23 10.47 -25.92
N LEU A 207 -23.83 9.36 -25.30
CA LEU A 207 -24.33 8.01 -25.62
C LEU A 207 -25.28 7.44 -24.56
N GLY A 208 -25.57 8.18 -23.49
CA GLY A 208 -26.47 7.78 -22.42
C GLY A 208 -25.91 6.71 -21.47
N GLN A 209 -24.71 6.19 -21.72
CA GLN A 209 -24.09 5.09 -20.97
C GLN A 209 -22.63 5.37 -20.61
N VAL A 210 -22.21 4.95 -19.42
CA VAL A 210 -20.80 4.95 -19.03
C VAL A 210 -20.08 3.78 -19.69
N PRO A 211 -18.93 4.02 -20.35
CA PRO A 211 -18.17 2.93 -20.96
C PRO A 211 -17.56 2.04 -19.87
N ASP A 212 -17.44 0.74 -20.14
CA ASP A 212 -16.88 -0.23 -19.18
C ASP A 212 -15.34 -0.19 -19.14
N LEU A 213 -14.81 0.93 -18.66
CA LEU A 213 -13.38 1.15 -18.42
C LEU A 213 -13.08 1.09 -16.93
N SER A 214 -11.79 1.06 -16.60
CA SER A 214 -11.31 1.15 -15.23
C SER A 214 -11.29 2.61 -14.76
N TYR A 215 -11.85 2.90 -13.58
CA TYR A 215 -11.95 4.26 -13.07
C TYR A 215 -11.41 4.43 -11.65
N GLY A 216 -11.00 5.65 -11.36
CA GLY A 216 -10.62 6.08 -10.01
C GLY A 216 -9.30 5.47 -9.52
N PRO A 217 -8.97 5.68 -8.23
CA PRO A 217 -7.70 5.23 -7.64
C PRO A 217 -7.50 3.72 -7.73
N ALA A 218 -8.58 2.96 -7.53
CA ALA A 218 -8.56 1.50 -7.57
C ALA A 218 -8.69 0.93 -9.00
N GLN A 219 -8.90 1.77 -10.02
CA GLN A 219 -9.02 1.31 -11.42
C GLN A 219 -10.11 0.23 -11.61
N VAL A 220 -11.23 0.37 -10.90
CA VAL A 220 -12.34 -0.60 -10.91
C VAL A 220 -13.24 -0.37 -12.12
N ARG A 221 -13.70 -1.46 -12.74
CA ARG A 221 -14.67 -1.43 -13.83
C ARG A 221 -16.11 -1.50 -13.30
N PRO A 222 -17.07 -0.77 -13.89
CA PRO A 222 -18.49 -0.92 -13.57
C PRO A 222 -19.00 -2.38 -13.67
N SER A 223 -18.53 -3.14 -14.67
CA SER A 223 -18.87 -4.56 -14.81
C SER A 223 -18.43 -5.42 -13.63
N LEU A 224 -17.26 -5.14 -13.05
CA LEU A 224 -16.77 -5.84 -11.86
C LEU A 224 -17.69 -5.61 -10.65
N LEU A 225 -18.13 -4.35 -10.44
CA LEU A 225 -19.08 -4.04 -9.35
C LEU A 225 -20.41 -4.77 -9.52
N ARG A 226 -20.95 -4.79 -10.75
CA ARG A 226 -22.19 -5.50 -11.07
C ARG A 226 -22.04 -7.01 -10.89
N HIS A 227 -20.88 -7.56 -11.25
CA HIS A 227 -20.56 -8.96 -11.03
C HIS A 227 -20.49 -9.29 -9.54
N LEU A 228 -19.77 -8.50 -8.74
CA LEU A 228 -19.64 -8.71 -7.30
C LEU A 228 -21.01 -8.57 -6.60
N ALA A 229 -21.84 -7.61 -6.99
CA ALA A 229 -23.19 -7.46 -6.48
C ALA A 229 -24.10 -8.66 -6.81
N LYS A 230 -23.90 -9.30 -7.96
CA LYS A 230 -24.61 -10.53 -8.35
C LYS A 230 -24.12 -11.73 -7.55
N GLU A 231 -22.82 -11.82 -7.28
CA GLU A 231 -22.21 -12.92 -6.53
C GLU A 231 -22.47 -12.83 -5.03
N ARG A 232 -22.55 -11.61 -4.48
CA ARG A 232 -22.77 -11.33 -3.05
C ARG A 232 -24.00 -10.43 -2.83
N PRO A 233 -25.21 -10.91 -3.17
CA PRO A 233 -26.45 -10.15 -2.92
C PRO A 233 -26.75 -10.01 -1.41
N ASP A 234 -26.14 -10.85 -0.58
CA ASP A 234 -26.19 -10.81 0.89
C ASP A 234 -25.37 -9.67 1.50
N TRP A 235 -24.54 -8.99 0.71
CA TRP A 235 -23.70 -7.87 1.17
C TRP A 235 -24.39 -6.54 0.84
N PRO A 236 -24.90 -5.79 1.84
CA PRO A 236 -25.69 -4.58 1.59
C PRO A 236 -24.96 -3.54 0.75
N GLN A 237 -23.66 -3.37 0.97
CA GLN A 237 -22.82 -2.45 0.20
C GLN A 237 -22.71 -2.87 -1.27
N ALA A 238 -22.47 -4.15 -1.55
CA ALA A 238 -22.32 -4.66 -2.91
C ALA A 238 -23.66 -4.61 -3.66
N ALA A 239 -24.73 -5.08 -3.03
CA ALA A 239 -26.09 -5.01 -3.57
C ALA A 239 -26.48 -3.57 -3.94
N GLY A 240 -26.14 -2.61 -3.07
CA GLY A 240 -26.42 -1.19 -3.27
C GLY A 240 -25.76 -0.58 -4.52
N TRP A 241 -24.64 -1.12 -5.01
CA TRP A 241 -23.95 -0.56 -6.20
C TRP A 241 -24.78 -0.70 -7.48
N THR A 242 -25.59 -1.75 -7.60
CA THR A 242 -26.45 -1.95 -8.79
C THR A 242 -27.60 -0.96 -8.86
N ALA A 243 -28.01 -0.39 -7.72
CA ALA A 243 -29.05 0.62 -7.65
C ALA A 243 -28.53 2.05 -7.93
N LEU A 244 -27.21 2.23 -8.02
CA LEU A 244 -26.63 3.54 -8.29
C LEU A 244 -26.78 3.90 -9.77
N SER A 245 -27.19 5.14 -10.02
CA SER A 245 -27.04 5.74 -11.34
C SER A 245 -25.57 5.78 -11.72
N ASP A 246 -25.28 5.69 -13.02
CA ASP A 246 -23.93 5.77 -13.60
C ASP A 246 -23.07 6.96 -13.10
N ASP A 247 -23.68 8.10 -12.70
CA ASP A 247 -22.95 9.33 -12.30
C ASP A 247 -22.48 9.17 -10.86
N LYS A 248 -23.40 8.75 -9.99
CA LYS A 248 -23.09 8.37 -8.61
C LYS A 248 -22.09 7.22 -8.58
N LEU A 249 -22.16 6.29 -9.51
CA LEU A 249 -21.19 5.22 -9.64
C LEU A 249 -19.80 5.77 -9.99
N LEU A 250 -19.69 6.63 -10.99
CA LEU A 250 -18.43 7.27 -11.37
C LEU A 250 -17.86 8.14 -10.24
N GLU A 251 -18.70 8.87 -9.52
CA GLU A 251 -18.30 9.68 -8.37
C GLU A 251 -17.78 8.79 -7.23
N LEU A 252 -18.51 7.72 -6.91
CA LEU A 252 -18.12 6.73 -5.90
C LEU A 252 -16.77 6.09 -6.26
N LEU A 253 -16.56 5.70 -7.52
CA LEU A 253 -15.30 5.12 -7.98
C LEU A 253 -14.12 6.10 -7.86
N PHE A 254 -14.36 7.40 -7.98
CA PHE A 254 -13.31 8.42 -7.90
C PHE A 254 -12.95 8.79 -6.45
N GLN A 255 -13.84 8.53 -5.49
CA GLN A 255 -13.58 8.74 -4.07
C GLN A 255 -12.65 7.66 -3.51
N GLU A 256 -11.46 8.07 -3.08
CA GLU A 256 -10.38 7.16 -2.65
C GLU A 256 -10.79 6.17 -1.56
N CYS A 257 -11.47 6.63 -0.51
CA CYS A 257 -11.93 5.73 0.55
C CYS A 257 -13.00 4.74 0.09
N LYS A 258 -13.88 5.13 -0.82
CA LYS A 258 -14.88 4.22 -1.40
C LYS A 258 -14.23 3.22 -2.35
N ALA A 259 -13.24 3.66 -3.13
CA ALA A 259 -12.46 2.81 -4.02
C ALA A 259 -11.65 1.76 -3.24
N LEU A 260 -11.02 2.14 -2.12
CA LEU A 260 -10.36 1.22 -1.19
C LEU A 260 -11.35 0.23 -0.58
N GLY A 261 -12.51 0.72 -0.11
CA GLY A 261 -13.57 -0.14 0.42
C GLY A 261 -14.04 -1.17 -0.61
N ILE A 262 -14.26 -0.78 -1.87
CA ILE A 262 -14.61 -1.70 -2.97
C ILE A 262 -13.52 -2.76 -3.18
N ALA A 263 -12.25 -2.35 -3.29
CA ALA A 263 -11.15 -3.28 -3.50
C ALA A 263 -11.05 -4.28 -2.33
N ALA A 264 -11.31 -3.82 -1.11
CA ALA A 264 -11.35 -4.66 0.08
C ALA A 264 -12.55 -5.61 0.08
N THR A 265 -13.73 -5.16 -0.37
CA THR A 265 -14.90 -6.02 -0.59
C THR A 265 -14.57 -7.12 -1.61
N PHE A 266 -13.95 -6.78 -2.74
CA PHE A 266 -13.51 -7.78 -3.71
C PHE A 266 -12.52 -8.78 -3.10
N ALA A 267 -11.48 -8.30 -2.40
CA ALA A 267 -10.50 -9.16 -1.78
C ALA A 267 -11.12 -10.09 -0.73
N LEU A 268 -12.05 -9.59 0.09
CA LEU A 268 -12.74 -10.37 1.11
C LEU A 268 -13.59 -11.49 0.49
N ASP A 269 -14.31 -11.21 -0.60
CA ASP A 269 -15.10 -12.24 -1.29
C ASP A 269 -14.22 -13.40 -1.78
N ARG A 270 -13.01 -13.09 -2.28
CA ARG A 270 -12.07 -14.09 -2.76
C ARG A 270 -11.36 -14.85 -1.63
N ILE A 271 -11.01 -14.16 -0.54
CA ILE A 271 -10.50 -14.81 0.68
C ILE A 271 -11.55 -15.79 1.23
N ASP A 272 -12.84 -15.43 1.21
CA ASP A 272 -13.91 -16.32 1.64
C ASP A 272 -14.04 -17.59 0.78
N ARG A 273 -13.62 -17.52 -0.49
CA ARG A 273 -13.52 -18.68 -1.39
C ARG A 273 -12.23 -19.49 -1.20
N GLY A 274 -11.33 -19.05 -0.32
CA GLY A 274 -10.06 -19.71 -0.05
C GLY A 274 -8.98 -19.48 -1.11
N GLU A 275 -9.12 -18.44 -1.93
CA GLU A 275 -8.11 -18.07 -2.93
C GLU A 275 -6.85 -17.50 -2.27
N ALA A 276 -5.68 -17.77 -2.86
CA ALA A 276 -4.41 -17.23 -2.39
C ALA A 276 -4.25 -15.76 -2.82
N ASP A 277 -3.56 -14.95 -2.03
CA ASP A 277 -3.33 -13.52 -2.29
C ASP A 277 -2.81 -13.20 -3.70
N THR A 278 -1.93 -14.06 -4.24
CA THR A 278 -1.42 -13.93 -5.62
C THR A 278 -2.51 -14.08 -6.65
N ASP A 279 -3.42 -15.02 -6.44
CA ASP A 279 -4.55 -15.30 -7.35
C ASP A 279 -5.57 -14.17 -7.27
N ILE A 280 -5.84 -13.66 -6.06
CA ILE A 280 -6.70 -12.49 -5.84
C ILE A 280 -6.14 -11.27 -6.57
N ALA A 281 -4.83 -11.00 -6.43
CA ALA A 281 -4.16 -9.90 -7.10
C ALA A 281 -4.17 -10.08 -8.63
N ALA A 282 -3.90 -11.29 -9.12
CA ALA A 282 -3.95 -11.60 -10.55
C ALA A 282 -5.37 -11.45 -11.13
N ALA A 283 -6.39 -11.93 -10.41
CA ALA A 283 -7.79 -11.79 -10.79
C ALA A 283 -8.22 -10.32 -10.83
N TYR A 284 -7.77 -9.51 -9.85
CA TYR A 284 -8.02 -8.08 -9.83
C TYR A 284 -7.38 -7.36 -11.02
N ALA A 285 -6.12 -7.68 -11.32
CA ALA A 285 -5.42 -7.12 -12.48
C ALA A 285 -6.13 -7.48 -13.79
N GLY A 286 -6.72 -8.67 -13.87
CA GLY A 286 -7.42 -9.18 -15.05
C GLY A 286 -6.47 -9.42 -16.23
N GLN A 287 -7.02 -9.38 -17.46
CA GLN A 287 -6.24 -9.48 -18.69
C GLN A 287 -5.48 -8.18 -19.00
N ARG A 288 -4.58 -7.73 -18.12
CA ARG A 288 -3.69 -6.63 -18.47
C ARG A 288 -2.85 -7.03 -19.68
N ARG A 289 -2.94 -6.23 -20.75
CA ARG A 289 -1.91 -6.21 -21.79
C ARG A 289 -0.62 -5.86 -21.07
N ARG A 290 0.39 -6.75 -21.16
CA ARG A 290 1.75 -6.56 -20.66
C ARG A 290 2.07 -5.06 -20.58
N SER A 291 2.05 -4.49 -19.37
CA SER A 291 2.46 -3.09 -19.19
C SER A 291 3.91 -2.97 -19.67
N ALA A 292 4.28 -1.81 -20.22
CA ALA A 292 5.66 -1.57 -20.65
C ALA A 292 6.66 -1.75 -19.49
N ALA A 293 6.19 -1.64 -18.24
CA ALA A 293 6.91 -2.10 -17.06
C ALA A 293 6.65 -3.60 -16.85
N PRO A 294 7.69 -4.48 -16.89
CA PRO A 294 7.60 -5.90 -16.56
C PRO A 294 7.46 -6.10 -15.04
N ILE A 295 6.46 -5.47 -14.45
CA ILE A 295 6.11 -5.58 -13.03
C ILE A 295 5.30 -6.86 -12.88
N ASP A 296 5.87 -7.83 -12.16
CA ASP A 296 5.12 -8.95 -11.63
C ASP A 296 4.11 -8.43 -10.60
N TYR A 297 2.93 -8.06 -11.09
CA TYR A 297 1.87 -7.41 -10.31
C TYR A 297 1.49 -8.24 -9.09
N ALA A 298 1.21 -9.53 -9.28
CA ALA A 298 0.74 -10.42 -8.23
C ALA A 298 1.83 -10.64 -7.18
N GLY A 299 3.07 -10.91 -7.61
CA GLY A 299 4.20 -11.07 -6.70
C GLY A 299 4.47 -9.81 -5.87
N ILE A 300 4.40 -8.62 -6.47
CA ILE A 300 4.62 -7.37 -5.75
C ILE A 300 3.50 -7.07 -4.77
N VAL A 301 2.23 -7.28 -5.15
CA VAL A 301 1.10 -7.13 -4.22
C VAL A 301 1.26 -8.08 -3.04
N GLN A 302 1.52 -9.38 -3.29
CA GLN A 302 1.74 -10.35 -2.21
C GLN A 302 2.86 -9.88 -1.27
N THR A 303 4.02 -9.48 -1.81
CA THR A 303 5.15 -9.02 -1.00
C THR A 303 4.78 -7.80 -0.15
N MET A 304 4.01 -6.83 -0.68
CA MET A 304 3.53 -5.70 0.13
C MET A 304 2.67 -6.16 1.31
N VAL A 305 1.75 -7.09 1.09
CA VAL A 305 0.82 -7.57 2.12
C VAL A 305 1.57 -8.39 3.18
N GLU A 306 2.57 -9.18 2.77
CA GLU A 306 3.48 -9.87 3.70
C GLU A 306 4.24 -8.87 4.58
N MET A 307 4.85 -7.83 4.00
CA MET A 307 5.58 -6.81 4.76
C MET A 307 4.68 -5.99 5.70
N MET A 308 3.41 -5.74 5.33
CA MET A 308 2.42 -5.10 6.21
C MET A 308 1.88 -6.02 7.31
N GLY A 309 1.96 -7.34 7.12
CA GLY A 309 1.56 -8.35 8.09
C GLY A 309 2.64 -8.66 9.13
N GLN A 310 3.87 -8.21 8.92
CA GLN A 310 4.97 -8.40 9.87
C GLN A 310 4.86 -7.39 11.02
N SER A 311 5.16 -7.83 12.24
CA SER A 311 5.30 -6.97 13.40
C SER A 311 6.77 -6.66 13.67
N LEU A 312 7.03 -5.47 14.21
CA LEU A 312 8.35 -5.19 14.79
C LEU A 312 8.59 -6.16 15.95
N PRO A 313 9.84 -6.64 16.14
CA PRO A 313 10.18 -7.41 17.32
C PRO A 313 9.85 -6.58 18.56
N GLU A 314 9.18 -7.20 19.52
CA GLU A 314 8.88 -6.55 20.80
C GLU A 314 10.22 -6.19 21.46
N PRO A 315 10.42 -4.93 21.89
CA PRO A 315 11.63 -4.57 22.61
C PRO A 315 11.75 -5.50 23.82
N PRO A 316 12.96 -5.98 24.16
CA PRO A 316 13.13 -6.83 25.33
C PRO A 316 12.50 -6.11 26.53
N ALA A 317 11.64 -6.83 27.27
CA ALA A 317 11.01 -6.28 28.46
C ALA A 317 12.10 -5.59 29.29
N PRO A 318 11.86 -4.35 29.77
CA PRO A 318 12.87 -3.62 30.52
C PRO A 318 13.37 -4.56 31.59
N THR A 319 14.66 -4.87 31.56
CA THR A 319 15.27 -5.72 32.57
C THR A 319 15.06 -4.97 33.86
N VAL A 320 14.07 -5.41 34.65
CA VAL A 320 13.85 -4.87 35.99
C VAL A 320 15.10 -5.30 36.73
N GLU A 321 16.08 -4.39 36.76
CA GLU A 321 17.28 -4.57 37.56
C GLU A 321 16.74 -4.84 38.96
N PRO A 322 16.97 -6.05 39.52
CA PRO A 322 16.44 -6.38 40.82
C PRO A 322 16.87 -5.25 41.75
N PRO A 323 15.94 -4.67 42.54
CA PRO A 323 16.23 -3.51 43.35
C PRO A 323 17.53 -3.80 44.08
N ALA A 324 18.53 -2.94 43.86
CA ALA A 324 19.84 -3.10 44.45
C ALA A 324 19.61 -3.27 45.96
N PHE A 325 19.70 -4.51 46.44
CA PHE A 325 19.60 -4.75 47.86
C PHE A 325 20.74 -3.94 48.45
N PRO A 326 20.47 -2.92 49.29
CA PRO A 326 21.55 -2.23 49.96
C PRO A 326 22.30 -3.33 50.71
N SER A 327 23.56 -3.54 50.31
CA SER A 327 24.45 -4.45 50.99
C SER A 327 24.61 -3.88 52.39
N ALA A 328 23.74 -4.31 53.30
CA ALA A 328 23.86 -3.96 54.70
C ALA A 328 25.24 -4.48 55.13
N PRO A 329 26.08 -3.63 55.75
CA PRO A 329 27.35 -4.09 56.27
C PRO A 329 27.08 -5.24 57.24
N ILE A 330 27.72 -6.38 56.98
CA ILE A 330 27.69 -7.55 57.84
C ILE A 330 28.19 -7.09 59.22
N ALA A 331 27.28 -6.99 60.18
CA ALA A 331 27.64 -6.67 61.56
C ALA A 331 28.50 -7.83 62.12
N PRO A 332 29.61 -7.53 62.81
CA PRO A 332 30.45 -8.56 63.40
C PRO A 332 29.66 -9.39 64.41
N SER A 333 29.80 -10.72 64.29
CA SER A 333 29.24 -11.74 65.15
C SER A 333 29.47 -11.42 66.63
N LEU A 334 28.39 -11.13 67.35
CA LEU A 334 28.37 -11.10 68.82
C LEU A 334 28.48 -12.54 69.33
N GLN A 335 29.59 -12.82 70.02
CA GLN A 335 29.79 -14.06 70.76
C GLN A 335 28.70 -14.23 71.85
N PRO A 336 28.23 -15.45 72.11
CA PRO A 336 27.23 -15.72 73.14
C PRO A 336 27.81 -15.53 74.55
N HIS A 337 27.20 -14.65 75.34
CA HIS A 337 27.41 -14.59 76.78
C HIS A 337 26.68 -15.76 77.47
N PRO A 338 27.28 -16.36 78.51
CA PRO A 338 26.72 -17.49 79.24
C PRO A 338 25.48 -17.10 80.05
N GLU A 339 24.56 -18.08 80.12
CA GLU A 339 23.26 -18.07 80.78
C GLU A 339 23.35 -17.61 82.25
N GLU A 340 22.76 -16.46 82.57
CA GLU A 340 22.31 -16.17 83.94
C GLU A 340 20.89 -16.70 84.13
N SER A 341 20.81 -17.75 84.94
CA SER A 341 19.63 -18.37 85.49
C SER A 341 18.69 -17.36 86.14
N PHE A 342 17.52 -17.12 85.53
CA PHE A 342 16.45 -16.34 86.16
C PHE A 342 15.36 -17.28 86.69
N THR A 343 15.24 -17.28 88.01
CA THR A 343 14.27 -18.04 88.80
C THR A 343 12.87 -17.47 88.64
N ALA A 344 11.88 -18.31 88.36
CA ALA A 344 10.49 -17.92 88.18
C ALA A 344 9.83 -17.52 89.52
N PRO A 345 9.14 -16.37 89.61
CA PRO A 345 8.20 -16.10 90.68
C PRO A 345 6.78 -16.58 90.34
N ALA A 346 6.13 -17.09 91.40
CA ALA A 346 4.89 -17.83 91.42
C ALA A 346 3.63 -17.05 90.96
N ALA A 347 2.69 -17.80 90.39
CA ALA A 347 1.37 -17.34 89.99
C ALA A 347 0.47 -16.98 91.19
N PRO A 348 -0.34 -15.91 91.12
CA PRO A 348 -1.44 -15.72 92.04
C PRO A 348 -2.71 -16.47 91.58
N SER A 349 -3.26 -17.20 92.54
CA SER A 349 -4.56 -17.87 92.55
C SER A 349 -5.72 -16.90 92.30
N PHE A 350 -6.63 -17.28 91.41
CA PHE A 350 -7.98 -16.72 91.34
C PHE A 350 -8.99 -17.76 91.87
N LYS A 351 -9.88 -17.28 92.75
CA LYS A 351 -11.11 -17.95 93.18
C LYS A 351 -12.26 -17.50 92.29
#